data_AF-A0A3D4Y079-F1
#
_entry.id   AF-A0A3D4Y079-F1
#
_cell.length_a   1.000
_cell.length_b   1.000
_cell.length_c   1.000
_cell.angle_alpha   90.00
_cell.angle_beta   90.00
_cell.angle_gamma   90.00
#
_symmetry.space_group_name_H-M   'P 1'
#
loop_
_entity.id
_entity.type
_entity.pdbx_description
1 polymer ?
#
loop_
_entity_poly.entity_id
_entity_poly.type
_entity_poly.pdbx_seq_one_letter_code
_entity_poly.pdbx_strand_id
1 'polypeptide(L)'
;MARKKGYIKTFSSLWTAHENLYCSLFYEALKLLEITDLAKNENAISEALCPIFNDLCFKHCRDVTPPMWEVPNQPSTNDELKGGKKSPKPDFSCNLINPFANGSDMYQIPFHIECKKLGEKVGSWNLNKNYVNNGINRFDSNKHEYGKKAISGLMVGYIVSMEPIAILEEVNGHLPEQLQKLTFVFVEKVVSCEQSIIRKEVNPKDFKLIHIWVNLKN
;
A
#
# COMPACT_ATOMS: atom_id res chain seq x y z
N MET A 1 -13.33 -33.81 27.82
CA MET A 1 -12.49 -32.78 27.16
C MET A 1 -13.28 -32.20 26.00
N ALA A 2 -13.79 -30.98 26.14
CA ALA A 2 -14.49 -30.29 25.06
C ALA A 2 -13.45 -29.86 24.01
N ARG A 3 -13.54 -30.41 22.79
CA ARG A 3 -12.82 -29.86 21.63
C ARG A 3 -13.31 -28.41 21.46
N LYS A 4 -12.42 -27.43 21.68
CA LYS A 4 -12.68 -26.04 21.27
C LYS A 4 -13.09 -26.10 19.79
N LYS A 5 -14.35 -25.75 19.48
CA LYS A 5 -14.80 -25.54 18.11
C LYS A 5 -13.94 -24.41 17.55
N GLY A 6 -12.87 -24.77 16.84
CA GLY A 6 -12.10 -23.79 16.09
C GLY A 6 -13.05 -23.15 15.08
N TYR A 7 -13.24 -21.84 15.18
CA TYR A 7 -13.97 -21.09 14.17
C TYR A 7 -13.32 -21.36 12.81
N ILE A 8 -14.11 -21.81 11.83
CA ILE A 8 -13.64 -21.93 10.45
C ILE A 8 -13.33 -20.50 10.00
N LYS A 9 -12.05 -20.22 9.73
CA LYS A 9 -11.64 -18.93 9.17
C LYS A 9 -12.30 -18.78 7.80
N THR A 10 -12.79 -17.58 7.49
CA THR A 10 -13.25 -17.22 6.14
C THR A 10 -12.12 -16.50 5.40
N PHE A 11 -12.21 -16.41 4.06
CA PHE A 11 -11.28 -15.56 3.29
C PHE A 11 -11.24 -14.12 3.83
N SER A 12 -12.40 -13.53 4.12
CA SER A 12 -12.48 -12.19 4.70
C SER A 12 -11.72 -12.09 6.03
N SER A 13 -11.87 -13.06 6.94
CA SER A 13 -11.13 -13.06 8.21
C SER A 13 -9.61 -13.24 8.03
N LEU A 14 -9.18 -14.03 7.04
CA LEU A 14 -7.76 -14.18 6.70
C LEU A 14 -7.20 -12.89 6.10
N TRP A 15 -7.95 -12.28 5.19
CA TRP A 15 -7.56 -11.03 4.57
C TRP A 15 -7.42 -9.91 5.59
N THR A 16 -8.39 -9.74 6.49
CA THR A 16 -8.29 -8.74 7.57
C THR A 16 -7.08 -8.98 8.47
N ALA A 17 -6.76 -10.24 8.79
CA ALA A 17 -5.56 -10.54 9.57
C ALA A 17 -4.26 -10.19 8.82
N HIS A 18 -4.20 -10.49 7.52
CA HIS A 18 -3.07 -10.16 6.64
C HIS A 18 -2.90 -8.65 6.48
N GLU A 19 -3.98 -7.95 6.18
CA GLU A 19 -4.02 -6.49 6.07
C GLU A 19 -3.55 -5.83 7.37
N ASN A 20 -4.08 -6.25 8.52
CA ASN A 20 -3.69 -5.69 9.82
C ASN A 20 -2.20 -5.92 10.11
N LEU A 21 -1.69 -7.12 9.82
CA LEU A 21 -0.27 -7.46 10.00
C LEU A 21 0.63 -6.54 9.16
N TYR A 22 0.33 -6.39 7.87
CA TYR A 22 1.19 -5.58 7.01
C TYR A 22 1.01 -4.08 7.26
N CYS A 23 -0.19 -3.62 7.61
CA CYS A 23 -0.39 -2.24 8.05
C CYS A 23 0.41 -1.94 9.33
N SER A 24 0.42 -2.85 10.32
CA SER A 24 1.23 -2.66 11.53
C SER A 24 2.73 -2.67 11.23
N LEU A 25 3.20 -3.59 10.38
CA LEU A 25 4.60 -3.62 9.95
C LEU A 25 5.03 -2.33 9.26
N PHE A 26 4.22 -1.81 8.32
CA PHE A 26 4.51 -0.53 7.67
C PHE A 26 4.49 0.62 8.67
N TYR A 27 3.50 0.66 9.56
CA TYR A 27 3.40 1.70 10.57
C TYR A 27 4.62 1.72 11.50
N GLU A 28 5.07 0.56 11.98
CA GLU A 28 6.28 0.41 12.81
C GLU A 28 7.56 0.73 12.01
N ALA A 29 7.70 0.23 10.79
CA ALA A 29 8.87 0.49 9.96
C ALA A 29 9.04 1.99 9.68
N LEU A 30 7.94 2.69 9.40
CA LEU A 30 7.94 4.14 9.18
C LEU A 30 8.27 4.95 10.45
N LYS A 31 7.92 4.42 11.65
CA LYS A 31 8.36 5.03 12.92
C LYS A 31 9.88 4.94 13.08
N LEU A 32 10.46 3.79 12.75
CA LEU A 32 11.90 3.51 12.84
C LEU A 32 12.73 4.16 11.72
N LEU A 33 12.09 4.55 10.62
CA LEU A 33 12.77 5.18 9.49
C LEU A 33 13.39 6.52 9.91
N GLU A 34 14.71 6.61 9.83
CA GLU A 34 15.49 7.84 10.01
C GLU A 34 16.07 8.28 8.66
N ILE A 35 15.96 9.56 8.33
CA ILE A 35 16.46 10.10 7.06
C ILE A 35 17.47 11.20 7.35
N THR A 36 18.74 10.94 7.05
CA THR A 36 19.82 11.92 7.14
C THR A 36 20.11 12.59 5.79
N ASP A 37 20.09 11.85 4.67
CA ASP A 37 20.34 12.39 3.30
C ASP A 37 19.44 11.80 2.20
N LEU A 38 18.59 10.81 2.52
CA LEU A 38 17.78 10.05 1.55
C LEU A 38 16.52 10.80 1.05
N ALA A 39 16.20 11.98 1.61
CA ALA A 39 14.95 12.71 1.36
C ALA A 39 14.77 13.21 -0.10
N LYS A 40 15.77 13.00 -0.97
CA LYS A 40 15.70 13.46 -2.36
C LYS A 40 14.86 12.53 -3.24
N ASN A 41 14.93 11.21 -3.05
CA ASN A 41 14.33 10.23 -3.98
C ASN A 41 13.34 9.29 -3.27
N GLU A 42 12.11 9.20 -3.79
CA GLU A 42 11.03 8.31 -3.33
C GLU A 42 11.48 6.85 -3.24
N ASN A 43 12.16 6.35 -4.28
CA ASN A 43 12.62 4.96 -4.32
C ASN A 43 13.69 4.68 -3.26
N ALA A 44 14.56 5.65 -2.97
CA ALA A 44 15.59 5.49 -1.94
C ALA A 44 14.98 5.45 -0.53
N ILE A 45 13.90 6.20 -0.31
CA ILE A 45 13.14 6.14 0.95
C ILE A 45 12.48 4.76 1.10
N SER A 46 11.82 4.26 0.05
CA SER A 46 11.24 2.92 0.05
C SER A 46 12.31 1.84 0.25
N GLU A 47 13.44 1.91 -0.46
CA GLU A 47 14.55 0.96 -0.31
C GLU A 47 15.09 0.91 1.12
N ALA A 48 15.16 2.05 1.82
CA ALA A 48 15.60 2.12 3.21
C ALA A 48 14.66 1.39 4.19
N LEU A 49 13.40 1.14 3.82
CA LEU A 49 12.49 0.31 4.62
C LEU A 49 12.83 -1.18 4.54
N CYS A 50 13.48 -1.65 3.47
CA CYS A 50 13.79 -3.06 3.27
C CYS A 50 14.58 -3.70 4.45
N PRO A 51 15.71 -3.15 4.91
CA PRO A 51 16.40 -3.70 6.08
C PRO A 51 15.55 -3.61 7.36
N ILE A 52 14.76 -2.55 7.54
CA ILE A 52 13.86 -2.40 8.69
C ILE A 52 12.78 -3.50 8.68
N PHE A 53 12.21 -3.81 7.51
CA PHE A 53 11.25 -4.90 7.37
C PHE A 53 11.87 -6.26 7.66
N ASN A 54 13.11 -6.52 7.24
CA ASN A 54 13.80 -7.76 7.57
C ASN A 54 13.91 -7.95 9.09
N ASP A 55 14.31 -6.89 9.81
CA ASP A 55 14.43 -6.93 11.27
C ASP A 55 13.08 -7.09 11.97
N LEU A 56 12.04 -6.37 11.52
CA LEU A 56 10.70 -6.48 12.10
C LEU A 56 10.09 -7.86 11.83
N CYS A 57 10.20 -8.39 10.61
CA CYS A 57 9.69 -9.72 10.28
C CYS A 57 10.43 -10.82 11.04
N PHE A 58 11.75 -10.69 11.21
CA PHE A 58 12.54 -11.63 12.04
C PHE A 58 12.03 -11.69 13.48
N LYS A 59 11.60 -10.55 14.04
CA LYS A 59 11.02 -10.47 15.39
C LYS A 59 9.57 -11.01 15.45
N HIS A 60 8.82 -10.95 14.35
CA HIS A 60 7.38 -11.23 14.29
C HIS A 60 6.95 -12.71 14.12
N CYS A 61 7.77 -13.67 14.57
CA CYS A 61 7.59 -15.13 14.38
C CYS A 61 7.86 -15.62 12.94
N ARG A 62 8.02 -16.95 12.80
CA ARG A 62 8.60 -17.63 11.62
C ARG A 62 7.81 -17.52 10.30
N ASP A 63 6.56 -17.05 10.32
CA ASP A 63 5.65 -17.13 9.16
C ASP A 63 5.37 -15.77 8.50
N VAL A 64 6.01 -14.69 8.97
CA VAL A 64 5.87 -13.36 8.38
C VAL A 64 7.01 -13.11 7.40
N THR A 65 6.67 -12.86 6.13
CA THR A 65 7.68 -12.52 5.12
C THR A 65 7.78 -11.01 4.94
N PRO A 66 9.01 -10.47 4.76
CA PRO A 66 9.19 -9.07 4.40
C PRO A 66 8.40 -8.69 3.14
N PRO A 67 7.84 -7.46 3.08
CA PRO A 67 7.25 -6.92 1.85
C PRO A 67 8.25 -7.00 0.69
N MET A 68 7.79 -7.52 -0.45
CA MET A 68 8.65 -7.65 -1.63
C MET A 68 8.76 -6.31 -2.36
N TRP A 69 9.96 -5.76 -2.46
CA TRP A 69 10.22 -4.45 -3.07
C TRP A 69 10.31 -4.51 -4.59
N GLU A 70 9.58 -3.62 -5.28
CA GLU A 70 9.54 -3.46 -6.75
C GLU A 70 9.39 -4.78 -7.55
N VAL A 71 8.66 -5.76 -7.03
CA VAL A 71 8.36 -6.99 -7.78
C VAL A 71 7.25 -6.72 -8.80
N PRO A 72 7.44 -7.04 -10.09
CA PRO A 72 6.39 -6.87 -11.09
C PRO A 72 5.15 -7.73 -10.82
N ASN A 73 3.97 -7.21 -11.15
CA ASN A 73 2.73 -7.98 -11.12
C ASN A 73 2.88 -9.25 -11.98
N GLN A 74 2.64 -10.41 -11.34
CA GLN A 74 2.70 -11.69 -12.00
C GLN A 74 1.36 -12.02 -12.69
N PRO A 75 1.39 -12.57 -13.91
CA PRO A 75 0.18 -13.06 -14.57
C PRO A 75 -0.38 -14.23 -13.76
N SER A 76 -1.68 -14.18 -13.48
CA SER A 76 -2.40 -15.25 -12.77
C SER A 76 -3.00 -16.29 -13.72
N THR A 77 -3.16 -15.95 -14.99
CA THR A 77 -3.73 -16.81 -16.04
C THR A 77 -2.92 -16.69 -17.32
N ASN A 78 -3.09 -17.64 -18.25
CA ASN A 78 -2.42 -17.60 -19.55
C ASN A 78 -2.84 -16.39 -20.39
N ASP A 79 -4.07 -15.90 -20.22
CA ASP A 79 -4.57 -14.73 -20.95
C ASP A 79 -3.92 -13.41 -20.48
N GLU A 80 -3.34 -13.41 -19.27
CA GLU A 80 -2.60 -12.27 -18.73
C GLU A 80 -1.15 -12.22 -19.21
N LEU A 81 -0.67 -13.21 -19.96
CA LEU A 81 0.70 -13.23 -20.49
C LEU A 81 0.92 -12.10 -21.50
N LYS A 82 1.76 -11.12 -21.14
CA LYS A 82 2.01 -9.92 -21.96
C LYS A 82 3.18 -10.05 -22.94
N GLY A 83 3.70 -11.26 -23.17
CA GLY A 83 4.71 -11.55 -24.19
C GLY A 83 5.99 -10.72 -24.09
N GLY A 84 6.50 -10.48 -22.87
CA GLY A 84 7.73 -9.70 -22.63
C GLY A 84 7.54 -8.20 -22.43
N LYS A 85 6.31 -7.66 -22.52
CA LYS A 85 6.03 -6.28 -22.09
C LYS A 85 6.28 -6.13 -20.58
N LYS A 86 6.90 -5.02 -20.16
CA LYS A 86 7.14 -4.72 -18.75
C LYS A 86 5.81 -4.64 -17.99
N SER A 87 5.62 -5.54 -17.03
CA SER A 87 4.51 -5.47 -16.08
C SER A 87 4.69 -4.28 -15.14
N PRO A 88 3.59 -3.66 -14.69
CA PRO A 88 3.60 -2.68 -13.59
C PRO A 88 4.31 -3.26 -12.36
N LYS A 89 5.00 -2.39 -11.62
CA LYS A 89 5.73 -2.73 -10.39
C LYS A 89 5.19 -1.84 -9.26
N PRO A 90 4.35 -2.34 -8.35
CA PRO A 90 4.05 -1.61 -7.12
C PRO A 90 5.34 -1.44 -6.31
N ASP A 91 5.38 -0.42 -5.45
CA ASP A 91 6.54 -0.19 -4.60
C ASP A 91 6.80 -1.39 -3.67
N PHE A 92 5.75 -1.95 -3.09
CA PHE A 92 5.83 -3.25 -2.40
C PHE A 92 4.63 -4.15 -2.68
N SER A 93 4.82 -5.45 -2.45
CA SER A 93 3.76 -6.46 -2.47
C SER A 93 3.90 -7.47 -1.35
N CYS A 94 2.78 -7.80 -0.71
CA CYS A 94 2.70 -8.79 0.35
C CYS A 94 1.63 -9.83 0.01
N ASN A 95 2.02 -11.07 -0.25
CA ASN A 95 1.09 -12.07 -0.79
C ASN A 95 0.39 -12.85 0.31
N LEU A 96 -0.94 -12.94 0.25
CA LEU A 96 -1.72 -13.88 1.04
C LEU A 96 -1.96 -15.17 0.26
N ILE A 97 -1.67 -16.31 0.87
CA ILE A 97 -2.13 -17.62 0.37
C ILE A 97 -3.57 -17.83 0.81
N ASN A 98 -4.47 -18.04 -0.15
CA ASN A 98 -5.89 -18.27 0.07
C ASN A 98 -6.20 -19.77 0.05
N PRO A 99 -6.37 -20.42 1.21
CA PRO A 99 -6.69 -21.85 1.29
C PRO A 99 -8.13 -22.16 0.84
N PHE A 100 -8.96 -21.13 0.60
CA PHE A 100 -10.33 -21.25 0.14
C PHE A 100 -10.48 -20.89 -1.35
N ALA A 101 -9.37 -20.86 -2.09
CA ALA A 101 -9.40 -20.54 -3.51
C ALA A 101 -10.16 -21.60 -4.32
N ASN A 102 -11.12 -21.16 -5.12
CA ASN A 102 -11.88 -22.03 -6.03
C ASN A 102 -11.12 -22.30 -7.35
N GLY A 103 -9.98 -21.64 -7.56
CA GLY A 103 -9.16 -21.72 -8.77
C GLY A 103 -7.73 -21.24 -8.51
N SER A 104 -6.79 -21.65 -9.37
CA SER A 104 -5.37 -21.31 -9.23
C SER A 104 -5.11 -19.81 -9.30
N ASP A 105 -5.95 -19.07 -10.00
CA ASP A 105 -5.88 -17.62 -10.14
C ASP A 105 -6.21 -16.87 -8.84
N MET A 106 -6.92 -17.52 -7.90
CA MET A 106 -7.26 -16.97 -6.58
C MET A 106 -6.40 -17.54 -5.45
N TYR A 107 -5.43 -18.40 -5.76
CA TYR A 107 -4.58 -19.08 -4.77
C TYR A 107 -3.66 -18.12 -4.01
N GLN A 108 -3.09 -17.15 -4.71
CA GLN A 108 -2.23 -16.12 -4.14
C GLN A 108 -2.80 -14.75 -4.48
N ILE A 109 -3.12 -13.96 -3.45
CA ILE A 109 -3.73 -12.65 -3.62
C ILE A 109 -2.77 -11.59 -3.07
N PRO A 110 -2.28 -10.68 -3.92
CA PRO A 110 -1.29 -9.72 -3.49
C PRO A 110 -1.95 -8.51 -2.82
N PHE A 111 -1.44 -8.13 -1.65
CA PHE A 111 -1.70 -6.84 -1.02
C PHE A 111 -0.64 -5.86 -1.54
N HIS A 112 -1.05 -4.99 -2.47
CA HIS A 112 -0.14 -4.02 -3.07
C HIS A 112 -0.04 -2.76 -2.23
N ILE A 113 1.18 -2.25 -2.15
CA ILE A 113 1.53 -1.01 -1.49
C ILE A 113 2.20 -0.10 -2.50
N GLU A 114 1.72 1.14 -2.55
CA GLU A 114 2.30 2.19 -3.37
C GLU A 114 2.72 3.34 -2.47
N CYS A 115 3.91 3.86 -2.69
CA CYS A 115 4.56 4.86 -1.86
C CYS A 115 4.76 6.13 -2.68
N LYS A 116 4.47 7.29 -2.10
CA LYS A 116 4.61 8.57 -2.79
C LYS A 116 5.23 9.62 -1.87
N LYS A 117 6.18 10.37 -2.42
CA LYS A 117 6.76 11.54 -1.76
C LYS A 117 5.75 12.69 -1.75
N LEU A 118 5.66 13.40 -0.64
CA LEU A 118 4.77 14.52 -0.37
C LEU A 118 5.57 15.74 0.09
N GLY A 119 5.12 16.94 -0.31
CA GLY A 119 5.74 18.20 0.07
C GLY A 119 5.72 19.25 -1.04
N GLU A 120 6.66 20.19 -0.96
CA GLU A 120 6.80 21.28 -1.92
C GLU A 120 7.07 20.80 -3.35
N LYS A 121 6.69 21.61 -4.33
CA LYS A 121 6.97 21.34 -5.75
C LYS A 121 8.48 21.30 -5.99
N VAL A 122 8.93 20.36 -6.81
CA VAL A 122 10.33 20.26 -7.25
C VAL A 122 10.38 20.58 -8.74
N GLY A 123 10.82 21.79 -9.08
CA GLY A 123 10.73 22.30 -10.45
C GLY A 123 9.26 22.39 -10.90
N SER A 124 8.92 21.73 -12.01
CA SER A 124 7.54 21.64 -12.51
C SER A 124 6.72 20.50 -11.87
N TRP A 125 7.34 19.67 -11.03
CA TRP A 125 6.71 18.47 -10.49
C TRP A 125 5.94 18.76 -9.20
N ASN A 126 4.63 18.51 -9.21
CA ASN A 126 3.79 18.59 -8.01
C ASN A 126 3.69 17.22 -7.34
N LEU A 127 4.38 17.07 -6.20
CA LEU A 127 4.42 15.85 -5.40
C LEU A 127 3.04 15.45 -4.85
N ASN A 128 2.27 16.41 -4.36
CA ASN A 128 0.96 16.18 -3.76
C ASN A 128 -0.07 15.74 -4.81
N LYS A 129 -0.03 16.32 -6.02
CA LYS A 129 -0.81 15.85 -7.17
C LYS A 129 -0.37 14.45 -7.63
N ASN A 130 0.92 14.15 -7.56
CA ASN A 130 1.48 12.85 -7.93
C ASN A 130 0.98 11.73 -7.01
N TYR A 131 0.78 12.02 -5.72
CA TYR A 131 0.18 11.09 -4.75
C TYR A 131 -1.20 10.58 -5.22
N VAL A 132 -2.02 11.47 -5.79
CA VAL A 132 -3.33 11.11 -6.33
C VAL A 132 -3.18 10.42 -7.69
N ASN A 133 -2.56 11.10 -8.64
CA ASN A 133 -2.57 10.68 -10.05
C ASN A 133 -1.79 9.40 -10.33
N ASN A 134 -0.67 9.23 -9.64
CA ASN A 134 0.24 8.09 -9.81
C ASN A 134 0.35 7.25 -8.54
N GLY A 135 -0.45 7.52 -7.51
CA GLY A 135 -0.59 6.67 -6.34
C GLY A 135 -1.99 6.07 -6.29
N ILE A 136 -2.94 6.81 -5.71
CA ILE A 136 -4.34 6.39 -5.52
C ILE A 136 -4.96 5.82 -6.80
N ASN A 137 -4.85 6.53 -7.93
CA ASN A 137 -5.49 6.13 -9.17
C ASN A 137 -4.96 4.80 -9.75
N ARG A 138 -3.77 4.33 -9.34
CA ARG A 138 -3.22 3.05 -9.82
C ARG A 138 -4.01 1.84 -9.31
N PHE A 139 -4.76 1.99 -8.21
CA PHE A 139 -5.61 0.94 -7.65
C PHE A 139 -6.93 0.70 -8.42
N ASP A 140 -7.30 1.63 -9.30
CA ASP A 140 -8.45 1.50 -10.21
C ASP A 140 -8.05 1.76 -11.67
N SER A 141 -6.82 1.41 -12.04
CA SER A 141 -6.32 1.56 -13.40
C SER A 141 -6.14 0.21 -14.05
N ASN A 142 -6.79 -0.03 -15.21
CA ASN A 142 -6.59 -1.22 -16.04
C ASN A 142 -5.14 -1.39 -16.53
N LYS A 143 -4.35 -0.32 -16.50
CA LYS A 143 -2.93 -0.38 -16.85
C LYS A 143 -2.08 -0.97 -15.72
N HIS A 144 -2.41 -0.65 -14.47
CA HIS A 144 -1.59 -1.00 -13.30
C HIS A 144 -2.15 -2.21 -12.55
N GLU A 145 -3.47 -2.33 -12.49
CA GLU A 145 -4.20 -3.44 -11.86
C GLU A 145 -3.80 -3.65 -10.39
N TYR A 146 -3.49 -2.59 -9.65
CA TYR A 146 -3.08 -2.74 -8.25
C TYR A 146 -4.25 -3.15 -7.37
N GLY A 147 -4.01 -4.14 -6.50
CA GLY A 147 -5.07 -4.73 -5.68
C GLY A 147 -6.13 -5.47 -6.50
N LYS A 148 -5.79 -5.97 -7.70
CA LYS A 148 -6.65 -6.91 -8.42
C LYS A 148 -6.90 -8.14 -7.54
N LYS A 149 -8.17 -8.56 -7.40
CA LYS A 149 -8.63 -9.66 -6.49
C LYS A 149 -8.54 -9.38 -4.99
N ALA A 150 -7.78 -8.36 -4.58
CA ALA A 150 -7.74 -7.88 -3.22
C ALA A 150 -8.91 -6.93 -2.93
N ILE A 151 -9.45 -6.98 -1.72
CA ILE A 151 -10.48 -6.03 -1.27
C ILE A 151 -9.88 -4.73 -0.70
N SER A 152 -8.55 -4.67 -0.59
CA SER A 152 -7.84 -3.49 -0.11
C SER A 152 -6.41 -3.35 -0.63
N GLY A 153 -5.85 -2.16 -0.42
CA GLY A 153 -4.46 -1.81 -0.71
C GLY A 153 -3.94 -0.77 0.28
N LEU A 154 -2.65 -0.45 0.18
CA LEU A 154 -2.00 0.53 1.04
C LEU A 154 -1.34 1.64 0.20
N MET A 155 -1.55 2.88 0.60
CA MET A 155 -0.83 4.05 0.12
C MET A 155 0.04 4.63 1.24
N VAL A 156 1.33 4.76 0.99
CA VAL A 156 2.28 5.39 1.91
C VAL A 156 2.63 6.80 1.41
N GLY A 157 2.55 7.79 2.30
CA GLY A 157 2.94 9.17 2.03
C GLY A 157 4.18 9.57 2.82
N TYR A 158 5.27 9.93 2.14
CA TYR A 158 6.49 10.44 2.77
C TYR A 158 6.47 11.96 2.78
N ILE A 159 6.11 12.58 3.90
CA ILE A 159 6.13 14.04 4.06
C ILE A 159 7.57 14.47 4.29
N VAL A 160 8.20 15.06 3.29
CA VAL A 160 9.63 15.45 3.34
C VAL A 160 9.85 16.96 3.44
N SER A 161 8.81 17.75 3.18
CA SER A 161 8.77 19.21 3.28
C SER A 161 7.31 19.63 3.36
N MET A 162 7.04 20.92 3.60
CA MET A 162 5.69 21.50 3.75
C MET A 162 4.93 21.05 5.03
N GLU A 163 4.02 21.87 5.53
CA GLU A 163 3.20 21.50 6.69
C GLU A 163 2.21 20.38 6.37
N PRO A 164 2.04 19.34 7.23
CA PRO A 164 1.18 18.19 6.94
C PRO A 164 -0.27 18.58 6.62
N ILE A 165 -0.78 19.62 7.29
CA ILE A 165 -2.15 20.14 7.03
C ILE A 165 -2.25 20.72 5.62
N ALA A 166 -1.25 21.50 5.17
CA ALA A 166 -1.26 22.08 3.84
C ALA A 166 -1.10 20.99 2.75
N ILE A 167 -0.29 19.97 2.99
CA ILE A 167 -0.21 18.79 2.10
C ILE A 167 -1.57 18.09 2.00
N LEU A 168 -2.24 17.89 3.15
CA LEU A 168 -3.57 17.26 3.17
C LEU A 168 -4.58 18.06 2.34
N GLU A 169 -4.57 19.39 2.47
CA GLU A 169 -5.42 20.27 1.67
C GLU A 169 -5.12 20.17 0.16
N GLU A 170 -3.84 20.18 -0.24
CA GLU A 170 -3.45 20.05 -1.64
C GLU A 170 -3.80 18.67 -2.22
N VAL A 171 -3.51 17.58 -1.49
CA VAL A 171 -3.88 16.22 -1.91
C VAL A 171 -5.40 16.13 -2.08
N ASN A 172 -6.17 16.60 -1.10
CA ASN A 172 -7.63 16.62 -1.17
C ASN A 172 -8.17 17.51 -2.30
N GLY A 173 -7.49 18.61 -2.63
CA GLY A 173 -7.82 19.47 -3.76
C GLY A 173 -7.54 18.83 -5.14
N HIS A 174 -6.74 17.77 -5.17
CA HIS A 174 -6.46 16.98 -6.38
C HIS A 174 -7.27 15.68 -6.48
N LEU A 175 -7.96 15.27 -5.41
CA LEU A 175 -8.85 14.12 -5.46
C LEU A 175 -10.01 14.38 -6.44
N PRO A 176 -10.39 13.38 -7.24
CA PRO A 176 -11.64 13.42 -7.99
C PRO A 176 -12.84 13.63 -7.05
N GLU A 177 -13.86 14.37 -7.49
CA GLU A 177 -15.03 14.73 -6.67
C GLU A 177 -15.78 13.50 -6.11
N GLN A 178 -15.74 12.37 -6.82
CA GLN A 178 -16.38 11.13 -6.38
C GLN A 178 -15.66 10.41 -5.23
N LEU A 179 -14.42 10.79 -4.91
CA LEU A 179 -13.67 10.17 -3.81
C LEU A 179 -13.87 10.96 -2.52
N GLN A 180 -14.05 10.23 -1.43
CA GLN A 180 -14.09 10.82 -0.09
C GLN A 180 -12.75 11.52 0.20
N LYS A 181 -12.80 12.75 0.74
CA LYS A 181 -11.58 13.45 1.18
C LYS A 181 -10.89 12.69 2.31
N LEU A 182 -9.56 12.68 2.26
CA LEU A 182 -8.73 12.14 3.34
C LEU A 182 -8.83 13.05 4.57
N THR A 183 -8.84 12.44 5.75
CA THR A 183 -8.87 13.14 7.03
C THR A 183 -7.83 12.52 7.95
N PHE A 184 -6.82 13.30 8.34
CA PHE A 184 -5.79 12.88 9.28
C PHE A 184 -5.81 13.75 10.53
N VAL A 185 -5.40 13.15 11.65
CA VAL A 185 -5.11 13.85 12.89
C VAL A 185 -3.60 13.73 13.13
N PHE A 186 -2.85 14.80 12.83
CA PHE A 186 -1.39 14.84 12.92
C PHE A 186 -0.90 15.02 14.37
N VAL A 187 -1.01 13.96 15.17
CA VAL A 187 -0.55 13.92 16.59
C VAL A 187 0.74 13.13 16.80
N GLU A 188 1.15 12.32 15.81
CA GLU A 188 2.34 11.48 15.86
C GLU A 188 3.18 11.62 14.58
N LYS A 189 4.41 11.09 14.62
CA LYS A 189 5.29 10.99 13.44
C LYS A 189 4.61 10.23 12.29
N VAL A 190 3.83 9.20 12.59
CA VAL A 190 3.12 8.37 11.61
C VAL A 190 1.63 8.41 11.91
N VAL A 191 0.82 8.70 10.89
CA VAL A 191 -0.64 8.78 10.98
C VAL A 191 -1.28 7.93 9.90
N SER A 192 -2.51 7.49 10.13
CA SER A 192 -3.26 6.68 9.18
C SER A 192 -4.72 7.08 9.07
N CYS A 193 -5.31 6.86 7.90
CA CYS A 193 -6.75 6.91 7.68
C CYS A 193 -7.16 5.87 6.64
N GLU A 194 -8.46 5.63 6.51
CA GLU A 194 -9.02 4.75 5.49
C GLU A 194 -9.87 5.57 4.51
N GLN A 195 -9.87 5.16 3.25
CA GLN A 195 -10.69 5.72 2.19
C GLN A 195 -11.43 4.58 1.49
N SER A 196 -12.74 4.70 1.34
CA SER A 196 -13.52 3.79 0.50
C SER A 196 -13.51 4.25 -0.95
N ILE A 197 -13.22 3.34 -1.87
CA ILE A 197 -13.17 3.57 -3.31
C ILE A 197 -14.17 2.63 -3.98
N ILE A 198 -15.02 3.19 -4.84
CA ILE A 198 -15.84 2.42 -5.77
C ILE A 198 -15.12 2.36 -7.10
N ARG A 199 -14.47 1.23 -7.37
CA ARG A 199 -13.68 0.98 -8.57
C ARG A 199 -14.56 0.80 -9.80
N LYS A 200 -14.08 1.34 -10.92
CA LYS A 200 -14.75 1.32 -12.22
C LYS A 200 -14.06 0.38 -13.20
N GLU A 201 -12.74 0.23 -13.08
CA GLU A 201 -11.91 -0.49 -14.04
C GLU A 201 -11.47 -1.85 -13.50
N VAL A 202 -11.14 -1.93 -12.21
CA VAL A 202 -10.53 -3.13 -11.60
C VAL A 202 -11.45 -3.76 -10.56
N ASN A 203 -11.53 -5.10 -10.55
CA ASN A 203 -12.29 -5.86 -9.55
C ASN A 203 -11.45 -6.26 -8.33
N PRO A 204 -12.08 -6.40 -7.14
CA PRO A 204 -13.48 -6.10 -6.78
C PRO A 204 -13.88 -4.61 -6.81
N LYS A 205 -15.17 -4.33 -7.06
CA LYS A 205 -15.74 -2.98 -7.14
C LYS A 205 -15.59 -2.18 -5.84
N ASP A 206 -15.98 -2.76 -4.71
CA ASP A 206 -15.80 -2.12 -3.41
C ASP A 206 -14.37 -2.36 -2.94
N PHE A 207 -13.62 -1.29 -2.71
CA PHE A 207 -12.20 -1.36 -2.38
C PHE A 207 -11.85 -0.40 -1.26
N LYS A 208 -11.08 -0.90 -0.29
CA LYS A 208 -10.56 -0.08 0.81
C LYS A 208 -9.13 0.32 0.52
N LEU A 209 -8.85 1.62 0.46
CA LEU A 209 -7.49 2.12 0.42
C LEU A 209 -7.09 2.65 1.79
N ILE A 210 -6.07 2.03 2.38
CA ILE A 210 -5.50 2.47 3.65
C ILE A 210 -4.41 3.47 3.33
N HIS A 211 -4.38 4.59 4.02
CA HIS A 211 -3.35 5.60 3.87
C HIS A 211 -2.52 5.67 5.15
N ILE A 212 -1.19 5.59 5.02
CA ILE A 212 -0.25 5.81 6.13
C ILE A 212 0.72 6.91 5.72
N TRP A 213 0.72 8.02 6.44
CA TRP A 213 1.64 9.14 6.19
C TRP A 213 2.66 9.23 7.31
N VAL A 214 3.92 9.45 6.95
CA VAL A 214 5.02 9.68 7.88
C VAL A 214 5.60 11.08 7.68
N ASN A 215 5.78 11.79 8.78
CA ASN A 215 6.51 13.05 8.81
C ASN A 215 8.01 12.77 8.93
N LEU A 216 8.74 13.06 7.85
CA LEU A 216 10.18 12.89 7.71
C LEU A 216 10.90 14.25 7.58
N LYS A 217 10.19 15.35 7.88
CA LYS A 217 10.81 16.66 8.03
C LYS A 217 11.70 16.63 9.28
N ASN A 218 12.94 17.05 9.11
CA ASN A 218 13.85 17.35 10.22
C ASN A 218 13.49 18.69 10.85
#